data_AF-A0A7S2QJ52-F1
#
_entry.id   AF-A0A7S2QJ52-F1
#
_cell.length_a   1.000
_cell.length_b   1.000
_cell.length_c   1.000
_cell.angle_alpha   90.00
_cell.angle_beta   90.00
_cell.angle_gamma   90.00
#
_symmetry.space_group_name_H-M   'P 1'
#
loop_
_entity.id
_entity.type
_entity.pdbx_description
1 polymer ?
#
loop_
_entity_poly.entity_id
_entity_poly.type
_entity_poly.pdbx_seq_one_letter_code
_entity_poly.pdbx_strand_id
1 'polypeptide(L)'
;DMIKDMGMLYQINSEAFDGLNPEAAISSQKHLQLIGSMLLHGADVSNPVKPWDLCQRYAHLCMDEFFAQGDLEKQAGIPVQMLNDRTKVSRPNGQIGFMEFFIAPMVTEMIHMFPQYASLGERFCGNISMWAEVWQNEADPPQDAVARLSVRINRICDNMQSLVKDAEARVRAATSY
;
A
#
# COMPACT_ATOMS: atom_id res chain seq x y z
N ASP A 1 15.07 2.55 2.47
CA ASP A 1 14.82 1.10 2.50
C ASP A 1 13.62 0.87 3.39
N MET A 2 12.85 -0.18 3.12
CA MET A 2 11.57 -0.51 3.75
C MET A 2 11.56 -0.45 5.28
N ILE A 3 12.69 -0.65 5.97
CA ILE A 3 12.82 -0.52 7.43
C ILE A 3 12.74 0.95 7.87
N LYS A 4 13.33 1.86 7.10
CA LYS A 4 13.18 3.31 7.34
C LYS A 4 11.75 3.76 7.06
N ASP A 5 11.10 3.18 6.05
CA ASP A 5 9.74 3.52 5.67
C ASP A 5 8.74 3.01 6.72
N MET A 6 8.91 1.78 7.22
CA MET A 6 8.17 1.25 8.36
C MET A 6 8.45 2.01 9.66
N GLY A 7 9.69 2.45 9.88
CA GLY A 7 10.05 3.32 11.00
C GLY A 7 9.40 4.69 10.93
N MET A 8 9.24 5.24 9.71
CA MET A 8 8.50 6.49 9.47
C MET A 8 7.00 6.30 9.73
N LEU A 9 6.39 5.24 9.19
CA LEU A 9 4.99 4.88 9.44
C LEU A 9 4.72 4.68 10.94
N TYR A 10 5.62 4.00 11.63
CA TYR A 10 5.55 3.83 13.08
C TYR A 10 5.66 5.17 13.82
N GLN A 11 6.56 6.08 13.41
CA GLN A 11 6.66 7.42 14.01
C GLN A 11 5.42 8.29 13.76
N ILE A 12 4.78 8.14 12.60
CA ILE A 12 3.51 8.79 12.29
C ILE A 12 2.41 8.23 13.19
N ASN A 13 2.37 6.91 13.37
CA ASN A 13 1.38 6.18 14.15
C ASN A 13 1.56 6.35 15.68
N SER A 14 2.80 6.49 16.16
CA SER A 14 3.15 6.56 17.58
C SER A 14 3.18 7.99 18.13
N GLU A 15 2.06 8.72 18.10
CA GLU A 15 1.88 10.02 18.80
C GLU A 15 2.23 11.31 18.01
N ALA A 16 2.65 11.26 16.74
CA ALA A 16 3.00 12.49 16.01
C ALA A 16 1.79 13.31 15.53
N PHE A 17 0.62 12.70 15.36
CA PHE A 17 -0.59 13.36 14.83
C PHE A 17 -1.88 13.06 15.60
N ASP A 18 -1.83 12.25 16.66
CA ASP A 18 -3.04 11.86 17.39
C ASP A 18 -3.68 13.08 18.06
N GLY A 19 -4.87 13.45 17.61
CA GLY A 19 -5.61 14.63 18.07
C GLY A 19 -5.04 16.00 17.64
N LEU A 20 -3.98 16.06 16.83
CA LEU A 20 -3.44 17.34 16.35
C LEU A 20 -4.29 17.89 15.22
N ASN A 21 -4.77 19.13 15.38
CA ASN A 21 -5.41 19.83 14.27
C ASN A 21 -4.36 20.13 13.16
N PRO A 22 -4.79 20.32 11.90
CA PRO A 22 -3.88 20.56 10.77
C PRO A 22 -2.91 21.73 11.00
N GLU A 23 -3.33 22.77 11.71
CA GLU A 23 -2.52 23.96 12.05
C GLU A 23 -1.36 23.62 13.01
N ALA A 24 -1.62 22.78 14.00
CA ALA A 24 -0.60 22.29 14.94
C ALA A 24 0.31 21.22 14.29
N ALA A 25 -0.20 20.49 13.30
CA ALA A 25 0.61 19.58 12.49
C ALA A 25 1.61 20.33 11.59
N ILE A 26 1.29 21.53 11.11
CA ILE A 26 2.19 22.32 10.24
C ILE A 26 3.04 23.36 10.98
N SER A 27 2.81 23.59 12.28
CA SER A 27 3.53 24.60 13.07
C SER A 27 4.93 24.16 13.51
N SER A 28 5.25 22.87 13.39
CA SER A 28 6.55 22.29 13.75
C SER A 28 7.33 21.91 12.50
N GLN A 29 8.57 22.37 12.39
CA GLN A 29 9.48 21.99 11.31
C GLN A 29 9.66 20.46 11.24
N LYS A 30 9.66 19.78 12.39
CA LYS A 30 9.77 18.32 12.46
C LYS A 30 8.53 17.64 11.90
N HIS A 31 7.34 18.13 12.22
CA HIS A 31 6.09 17.59 11.69
C HIS A 31 5.97 17.85 10.19
N LEU A 32 6.31 19.06 9.72
CA LEU A 32 6.37 19.38 8.29
C LEU A 32 7.30 18.45 7.51
N GLN A 33 8.49 18.15 8.06
CA GLN A 33 9.41 17.18 7.46
C GLN A 33 8.83 15.78 7.40
N LEU A 34 8.13 15.34 8.46
CA LEU A 34 7.49 14.04 8.52
C LEU A 34 6.34 13.92 7.50
N ILE A 35 5.48 14.94 7.43
CA ILE A 35 4.40 15.04 6.44
C ILE A 35 4.97 15.01 5.02
N GLY A 36 5.97 15.84 4.74
CA GLY A 36 6.61 15.89 3.43
C GLY A 36 7.24 14.55 3.03
N SER A 37 7.87 13.87 3.98
CA SER A 37 8.45 12.54 3.76
C SER A 37 7.39 11.50 3.46
N MET A 38 6.27 11.50 4.21
CA MET A 38 5.14 10.61 3.96
C MET A 38 4.53 10.83 2.57
N LEU A 39 4.30 12.09 2.19
CA LEU A 39 3.74 12.43 0.88
C LEU A 39 4.67 12.04 -0.27
N LEU A 40 5.96 12.35 -0.14
CA LEU A 40 6.96 11.99 -1.16
C LEU A 40 7.06 10.47 -1.32
N HIS A 41 7.12 9.74 -0.20
CA HIS A 41 7.22 8.30 -0.22
C HIS A 41 5.96 7.64 -0.77
N GLY A 42 4.78 8.09 -0.35
CA GLY A 42 3.53 7.55 -0.88
C GLY A 42 3.32 7.88 -2.35
N ALA A 43 3.86 9.00 -2.85
CA ALA A 43 3.90 9.27 -4.29
C ALA A 43 4.78 8.25 -5.04
N ASP A 44 5.97 7.94 -4.50
CA ASP A 44 6.93 6.99 -5.07
C ASP A 44 6.35 5.58 -5.21
N VAL A 45 5.63 5.11 -4.18
CA VAL A 45 5.01 3.77 -4.16
C VAL A 45 3.51 3.78 -4.49
N SER A 46 3.00 4.84 -5.15
CA SER A 46 1.56 5.04 -5.39
C SER A 46 0.92 4.06 -6.38
N ASN A 47 1.70 3.21 -7.07
CA ASN A 47 1.22 2.33 -8.14
C ASN A 47 0.01 1.48 -7.74
N PRO A 48 -0.04 0.86 -6.54
CA PRO A 48 -1.15 -0.03 -6.16
C PRO A 48 -2.48 0.69 -5.90
N VAL A 49 -2.47 2.03 -5.86
CA VAL A 49 -3.68 2.87 -5.74
C VAL A 49 -3.94 3.71 -6.99
N LYS A 50 -3.38 3.33 -8.14
CA LYS A 50 -3.77 3.87 -9.46
C LYS A 50 -4.96 3.08 -10.04
N PRO A 51 -5.62 3.57 -11.10
CA PRO A 51 -6.52 2.74 -11.90
C PRO A 51 -5.92 1.37 -12.24
N TRP A 52 -6.76 0.33 -12.30
CA TRP A 52 -6.33 -1.07 -12.35
C TRP A 52 -5.35 -1.36 -13.48
N ASP A 53 -5.60 -0.82 -14.67
CA ASP A 53 -4.73 -0.93 -15.84
C ASP A 53 -3.32 -0.41 -15.58
N LEU A 54 -3.20 0.72 -14.88
CA LEU A 54 -1.91 1.30 -14.47
C LEU A 54 -1.28 0.52 -13.32
N CYS A 55 -2.08 0.14 -12.31
CA CYS A 55 -1.64 -0.67 -11.16
C CYS A 55 -0.98 -1.96 -11.66
N GLN A 56 -1.68 -2.70 -12.52
CA GLN A 56 -1.20 -3.95 -13.10
C GLN A 56 0.03 -3.72 -13.99
N ARG A 57 -0.01 -2.73 -14.87
CA ARG A 57 1.11 -2.43 -15.78
C ARG A 57 2.39 -2.11 -15.02
N TYR A 58 2.33 -1.22 -14.03
CA TYR A 58 3.52 -0.84 -13.28
C TYR A 58 4.02 -1.97 -12.37
N ALA A 59 3.13 -2.74 -11.77
CA ALA A 59 3.52 -3.95 -11.04
C ALA A 59 4.27 -4.95 -11.94
N HIS A 60 3.81 -5.15 -13.18
CA HIS A 60 4.50 -6.03 -14.13
C HIS A 60 5.89 -5.51 -14.49
N LEU A 61 6.02 -4.21 -14.79
CA LEU A 61 7.32 -3.60 -15.09
C LEU A 61 8.31 -3.72 -13.93
N CYS A 62 7.89 -3.44 -12.69
CA CYS A 62 8.75 -3.58 -11.51
C CYS A 62 9.18 -5.03 -11.29
N MET A 63 8.26 -5.98 -11.42
CA MET A 63 8.57 -7.40 -11.25
C MET A 63 9.45 -7.93 -12.39
N ASP A 64 9.27 -7.45 -13.62
CA ASP A 64 10.15 -7.78 -14.75
C ASP A 64 11.59 -7.34 -14.49
N GLU A 65 11.77 -6.14 -13.93
CA GLU A 65 13.07 -5.62 -13.54
C GLU A 65 13.71 -6.47 -12.43
N PHE A 66 12.97 -6.80 -11.37
CA PHE A 66 13.46 -7.66 -10.29
C PHE A 66 13.88 -9.04 -10.79
N PHE A 67 13.08 -9.62 -11.67
CA PHE A 67 13.38 -10.93 -12.24
C PHE A 67 14.57 -10.88 -13.21
N ALA A 68 14.72 -9.80 -13.99
CA ALA A 68 15.89 -9.61 -14.84
C ALA A 68 17.17 -9.48 -13.99
N GLN A 69 17.10 -8.74 -12.88
CA GLN A 69 18.21 -8.67 -11.92
C GLN A 69 18.53 -10.06 -11.34
N GLY A 70 17.52 -10.83 -10.93
CA GLY A 70 17.73 -12.17 -10.37
C GLY A 70 18.37 -13.16 -11.36
N ASP A 71 18.02 -13.05 -12.64
CA ASP A 71 18.65 -13.86 -13.69
C ASP A 71 20.13 -13.50 -13.86
N LEU A 72 20.47 -12.21 -13.80
CA LEU A 72 21.86 -11.75 -13.85
C LEU A 72 22.65 -12.17 -12.61
N GLU A 73 22.05 -12.09 -11.41
CA GLU A 73 22.65 -12.58 -10.15
C GLU A 73 22.98 -14.08 -10.26
N LYS A 74 22.04 -14.87 -10.79
CA LYS A 74 22.22 -16.31 -11.03
C LYS A 74 23.32 -16.61 -12.03
N GLN A 75 23.39 -15.87 -13.15
CA GLN A 75 24.45 -16.01 -14.16
C GLN A 75 25.83 -15.64 -13.59
N ALA A 76 25.89 -14.64 -12.72
CA ALA A 76 27.11 -14.20 -12.06
C ALA A 76 27.55 -15.11 -10.90
N GLY A 77 26.76 -16.12 -10.52
CA GLY A 77 27.05 -16.98 -9.37
C GLY A 77 26.87 -16.31 -8.01
N ILE A 78 26.09 -15.22 -7.95
CA ILE A 78 25.84 -14.43 -6.73
C ILE A 78 24.50 -14.88 -6.13
N PRO A 79 24.31 -14.86 -4.80
CA PRO A 79 23.02 -15.16 -4.18
C PRO A 79 21.89 -14.27 -4.71
N VAL A 80 20.86 -14.91 -5.28
CA VAL A 80 19.67 -14.23 -5.80
C VAL A 80 18.81 -13.73 -4.64
N GLN A 81 18.43 -12.46 -4.68
CA GLN A 81 17.53 -11.89 -3.67
C GLN A 81 16.15 -12.55 -3.72
N MET A 82 15.50 -12.68 -2.56
CA MET A 82 14.24 -13.45 -2.43
C MET A 82 13.15 -13.00 -3.41
N LEU A 83 13.00 -11.70 -3.64
CA LEU A 83 11.98 -11.13 -4.53
C LEU A 83 12.36 -11.20 -6.02
N ASN A 84 13.62 -11.46 -6.32
CA ASN A 84 14.17 -11.46 -7.67
C ASN A 84 14.13 -12.86 -8.32
N ASP A 85 13.85 -13.91 -7.53
CA ASP A 85 13.79 -15.29 -8.03
C ASP A 85 12.40 -15.59 -8.62
N ARG A 86 12.28 -15.44 -9.95
CA ARG A 86 11.05 -15.74 -10.71
C ARG A 86 10.56 -17.19 -10.59
N THR A 87 11.39 -18.11 -10.06
CA THR A 87 10.98 -19.50 -9.82
C THR A 87 10.30 -19.70 -8.47
N LYS A 88 10.39 -18.70 -7.57
CA LYS A 88 9.86 -18.75 -6.21
C LYS A 88 8.78 -17.71 -5.94
N VAL A 89 8.71 -16.66 -6.75
CA VAL A 89 7.81 -15.53 -6.53
C VAL A 89 6.71 -15.52 -7.58
N SER A 90 5.46 -15.62 -7.11
CA SER A 90 4.28 -15.33 -7.90
C SER A 90 4.02 -13.82 -7.89
N ARG A 91 3.83 -13.21 -9.08
CA ARG A 91 3.51 -11.79 -9.21
C ARG A 91 2.27 -11.38 -8.42
N PRO A 92 1.10 -12.01 -8.62
CA PRO A 92 -0.10 -11.56 -7.92
C PRO A 92 0.01 -11.79 -6.41
N ASN A 93 0.61 -12.89 -5.96
CA ASN A 93 0.85 -13.12 -4.53
C ASN A 93 1.81 -12.08 -3.92
N GLY A 94 2.88 -11.72 -4.65
CA GLY A 94 3.81 -10.67 -4.26
C GLY A 94 3.15 -9.31 -4.14
N GLN A 95 2.28 -8.95 -5.09
CA GLN A 95 1.53 -7.68 -5.06
C GLN A 95 0.52 -7.64 -3.90
N ILE A 96 -0.20 -8.73 -3.63
CA ILE A 96 -1.10 -8.83 -2.46
C ILE A 96 -0.31 -8.58 -1.17
N GLY A 97 0.83 -9.26 -1.01
CA GLY A 97 1.68 -9.07 0.17
C GLY A 97 2.19 -7.65 0.31
N PHE A 98 2.69 -7.05 -0.78
CA PHE A 98 3.12 -5.65 -0.78
C PHE A 98 1.99 -4.69 -0.41
N MET A 99 0.80 -4.90 -0.98
CA MET A 99 -0.37 -4.08 -0.69
C MET A 99 -0.82 -4.19 0.78
N GLU A 100 -0.90 -5.40 1.32
CA GLU A 100 -1.31 -5.64 2.70
C GLU A 100 -0.33 -5.08 3.72
N PHE A 101 0.96 -5.35 3.55
CA PHE A 101 1.95 -5.02 4.58
C PHE A 101 2.51 -3.61 4.45
N PHE A 102 2.45 -3.01 3.26
CA PHE A 102 3.07 -1.70 3.01
C PHE A 102 2.04 -0.63 2.67
N ILE A 103 1.22 -0.89 1.66
CA ILE A 103 0.33 0.14 1.11
C ILE A 103 -0.87 0.38 2.01
N ALA A 104 -1.46 -0.64 2.63
CA ALA A 104 -2.59 -0.46 3.54
C ALA A 104 -2.26 0.47 4.73
N PRO A 105 -1.15 0.27 5.48
CA PRO A 105 -0.73 1.21 6.52
C PRO A 105 -0.50 2.63 5.97
N MET A 106 0.19 2.76 4.83
CA MET A 106 0.48 4.06 4.24
C MET A 106 -0.78 4.83 3.82
N VAL A 107 -1.71 4.17 3.13
CA VAL A 107 -3.00 4.76 2.71
C VAL A 107 -3.84 5.13 3.93
N THR A 108 -3.83 4.30 4.97
CA THR A 108 -4.51 4.57 6.23
C THR A 108 -4.04 5.90 6.83
N GLU A 109 -2.73 6.08 7.00
CA GLU A 109 -2.17 7.31 7.56
C GLU A 109 -2.38 8.53 6.65
N MET A 110 -2.27 8.35 5.33
CA MET A 110 -2.57 9.40 4.37
C MET A 110 -4.01 9.90 4.49
N ILE A 111 -4.99 9.01 4.66
CA ILE A 111 -6.41 9.39 4.81
C ILE A 111 -6.69 10.00 6.19
N HIS A 112 -6.03 9.50 7.26
CA HIS A 112 -6.15 10.12 8.58
C HIS A 112 -5.73 11.59 8.55
N MET A 113 -4.59 11.89 7.92
CA MET A 113 -4.00 13.23 7.84
C MET A 113 -4.66 14.10 6.78
N PHE A 114 -5.02 13.50 5.63
CA PHE A 114 -5.61 14.16 4.49
C PHE A 114 -6.92 13.49 4.11
N PRO A 115 -8.03 13.79 4.82
CA PRO A 115 -9.34 13.19 4.53
C PRO A 115 -9.81 13.33 3.08
N GLN A 116 -9.32 14.35 2.35
CA GLN A 116 -9.55 14.53 0.91
C GLN A 116 -9.04 13.37 0.05
N TYR A 117 -8.13 12.54 0.56
CA TYR A 117 -7.60 11.36 -0.13
C TYR A 117 -8.42 10.08 0.12
N ALA A 118 -9.61 10.18 0.69
CA ALA A 118 -10.49 9.02 0.97
C ALA A 118 -10.65 8.07 -0.25
N SER A 119 -10.74 8.61 -1.47
CA SER A 119 -10.84 7.80 -2.70
C SER A 119 -9.66 6.82 -2.91
N LEU A 120 -8.49 7.05 -2.30
CA LEU A 120 -7.38 6.11 -2.33
C LEU A 120 -7.71 4.79 -1.62
N GLY A 121 -8.50 4.85 -0.54
CA GLY A 121 -8.92 3.67 0.21
C GLY A 121 -9.84 2.78 -0.63
N GLU A 122 -10.80 3.38 -1.35
CA GLU A 122 -11.67 2.65 -2.27
C GLU A 122 -10.86 2.01 -3.42
N ARG A 123 -9.92 2.78 -3.99
CA ARG A 123 -9.05 2.28 -5.06
C ARG A 123 -8.17 1.14 -4.60
N PHE A 124 -7.62 1.23 -3.39
CA PHE A 124 -6.85 0.18 -2.76
C PHE A 124 -7.68 -1.12 -2.64
N CYS A 125 -8.89 -1.04 -2.07
CA CYS A 125 -9.77 -2.19 -1.89
C CYS A 125 -10.15 -2.87 -3.21
N GLY A 126 -10.42 -2.06 -4.24
CA GLY A 126 -10.66 -2.56 -5.59
C GLY A 126 -9.46 -3.32 -6.16
N ASN A 127 -8.28 -2.71 -6.10
CA ASN A 127 -7.08 -3.29 -6.70
C ASN A 127 -6.58 -4.55 -5.98
N ILE A 128 -6.62 -4.59 -4.64
CA ILE A 128 -6.20 -5.80 -3.90
C ILE A 128 -7.14 -6.97 -4.18
N SER A 129 -8.44 -6.71 -4.34
CA SER A 129 -9.43 -7.71 -4.75
C SER A 129 -9.16 -8.23 -6.16
N MET A 130 -8.86 -7.34 -7.11
CA MET A 130 -8.47 -7.71 -8.48
C MET A 130 -7.20 -8.57 -8.50
N TRP A 131 -6.18 -8.24 -7.68
CA TRP A 131 -4.99 -9.07 -7.57
C TRP A 131 -5.28 -10.45 -6.96
N ALA A 132 -6.21 -10.55 -6.01
CA ALA A 132 -6.64 -11.83 -5.46
C ALA A 132 -7.33 -12.71 -6.51
N GLU A 133 -8.14 -12.11 -7.37
CA GLU A 133 -8.76 -12.80 -8.51
C GLU A 133 -7.69 -13.29 -9.51
N VAL A 134 -6.73 -12.44 -9.86
CA VAL A 134 -5.60 -12.83 -10.72
C VAL A 134 -4.81 -13.99 -10.10
N TRP A 135 -4.51 -13.91 -8.80
CA TRP A 135 -3.82 -15.00 -8.09
C TRP A 135 -4.61 -16.30 -8.13
N GLN A 136 -5.91 -16.24 -7.86
CA GLN A 136 -6.77 -17.42 -7.88
C GLN A 136 -6.80 -18.07 -9.28
N ASN A 137 -6.89 -17.25 -10.33
CA ASN A 137 -6.94 -17.72 -11.71
C ASN A 137 -5.60 -18.28 -12.20
N GLU A 138 -4.47 -17.67 -11.82
CA GLU A 138 -3.14 -18.08 -12.27
C GLU A 138 -2.57 -19.26 -11.47
N ALA A 139 -2.84 -19.32 -10.16
CA ALA A 139 -2.24 -20.31 -9.27
C ALA A 139 -3.13 -21.54 -9.02
N ASP A 140 -4.42 -21.48 -9.35
CA ASP A 140 -5.44 -22.50 -9.03
C ASP A 140 -5.27 -23.09 -7.63
N PRO A 141 -5.28 -22.24 -6.57
CA PRO A 141 -4.94 -22.69 -5.23
C PRO A 141 -6.09 -23.49 -4.60
N PRO A 142 -5.80 -24.32 -3.58
CA PRO A 142 -6.83 -24.99 -2.79
C PRO A 142 -7.86 -24.00 -2.22
N GLN A 143 -9.13 -24.44 -2.15
CA GLN A 143 -10.24 -23.59 -1.70
C GLN A 143 -10.06 -23.02 -0.29
N ASP A 144 -9.36 -23.73 0.60
CA ASP A 144 -9.03 -23.24 1.94
C ASP A 144 -8.02 -22.08 1.90
N ALA A 145 -7.11 -22.06 0.92
CA ALA A 145 -6.16 -20.97 0.73
C ALA A 145 -6.88 -19.71 0.20
N VAL A 146 -7.81 -19.89 -0.76
CA VAL A 146 -8.69 -18.82 -1.23
C VAL A 146 -9.49 -18.23 -0.06
N ALA A 147 -10.13 -19.07 0.73
CA ALA A 147 -10.92 -18.61 1.88
C ALA A 147 -10.09 -17.82 2.90
N ARG A 148 -8.87 -18.27 3.21
CA ARG A 148 -7.95 -17.53 4.11
C ARG A 148 -7.56 -16.17 3.56
N LEU A 149 -7.26 -16.09 2.26
CA LEU A 149 -6.93 -14.83 1.60
C LEU A 149 -8.12 -13.86 1.63
N SER A 150 -9.32 -14.33 1.28
CA SER A 150 -10.53 -13.52 1.31
C SER A 150 -10.82 -12.96 2.70
N VAL A 151 -10.62 -13.74 3.77
CA VAL A 151 -10.79 -13.26 5.15
C VAL A 151 -9.82 -12.12 5.48
N ARG A 152 -8.55 -12.24 5.05
CA ARG A 152 -7.55 -11.17 5.24
C ARG A 152 -7.91 -9.91 4.47
N ILE A 153 -8.21 -10.04 3.18
CA ILE A 153 -8.57 -8.91 2.32
C ILE A 153 -9.82 -8.21 2.83
N ASN A 154 -10.87 -8.97 3.18
CA ASN A 154 -12.10 -8.39 3.71
C ASN A 154 -11.84 -7.59 4.97
N ARG A 155 -11.05 -8.11 5.92
CA ARG A 155 -10.70 -7.37 7.15
C ARG A 155 -10.01 -6.04 6.84
N ILE A 156 -9.06 -6.04 5.90
CA ILE A 156 -8.35 -4.81 5.51
C ILE A 156 -9.33 -3.83 4.84
N CYS A 157 -10.18 -4.33 3.94
CA CYS A 157 -11.14 -3.52 3.21
C CYS A 157 -12.23 -2.94 4.11
N ASP A 158 -12.72 -3.69 5.09
CA ASP A 158 -13.71 -3.23 6.07
C ASP A 158 -13.16 -2.08 6.92
N ASN A 159 -11.92 -2.22 7.40
CA ASN A 159 -11.23 -1.17 8.14
C ASN A 159 -11.05 0.08 7.26
N MET A 160 -10.60 -0.10 6.01
CA MET A 160 -10.39 0.99 5.07
C MET A 160 -11.71 1.70 4.72
N GLN A 161 -12.81 0.96 4.54
CA GLN A 161 -14.13 1.53 4.26
C GLN A 161 -14.69 2.33 5.45
N SER A 162 -14.46 1.87 6.68
CA SER A 162 -14.80 2.66 7.87
C SER A 162 -14.05 3.99 7.88
N LEU A 163 -12.73 3.94 7.65
CA LEU A 163 -11.89 5.12 7.57
C LEU A 163 -12.33 6.10 6.47
N VAL A 164 -12.66 5.60 5.29
CA VAL A 164 -13.17 6.41 4.17
C VAL A 164 -14.45 7.14 4.56
N LYS A 165 -15.43 6.46 5.17
CA LYS A 165 -16.68 7.08 5.62
C LYS A 165 -16.44 8.20 6.63
N ASP A 166 -15.55 7.96 7.60
CA ASP A 166 -15.19 8.95 8.62
C ASP A 166 -14.45 10.14 8.02
N ALA A 167 -13.55 9.91 7.06
CA ALA A 167 -12.85 10.96 6.33
C ALA A 167 -13.81 11.84 5.51
N GLU A 168 -14.72 11.24 4.75
CA GLU A 168 -15.70 12.00 3.98
C GLU A 168 -16.64 12.83 4.86
N ALA A 169 -17.06 12.29 6.00
CA ALA A 169 -17.89 13.02 6.96
C ALA A 169 -17.16 14.28 7.46
N ARG A 170 -15.85 14.17 7.76
CA ARG A 170 -15.01 15.31 8.13
C ARG A 170 -14.90 16.36 7.02
N VAL A 171 -14.72 15.93 5.76
CA VAL A 171 -14.66 16.84 4.61
C VAL A 171 -15.97 17.59 4.39
N ARG A 172 -17.12 16.89 4.47
CA ARG A 172 -18.45 17.50 4.34
C ARG A 172 -18.73 18.54 5.43
N ALA A 173 -18.35 18.25 6.67
CA ALA A 173 -18.50 19.20 7.78
C ALA A 173 -17.67 20.48 7.58
N ALA A 174 -16.47 20.37 7.01
CA ALA A 174 -15.57 21.51 6.77
C ALA A 174 -16.01 22.40 5.59
N THR A 175 -16.78 21.88 4.63
CA THR A 175 -17.25 22.60 3.43
C THR A 175 -18.65 23.20 3.57
N SER A 176 -19.30 23.02 4.72
CA SER A 176 -20.66 23.52 5.00
C SER A 176 -20.71 24.93 5.61
N TYR A 177 -19.59 25.67 5.59
CA TYR A 177 -19.44 27.07 6.02
C TYR A 177 -19.03 27.95 4.84
#